data_AF-A0A6P0NAT0-F1
#
_entry.id   AF-A0A6P0NAT0-F1
#
_cell.length_a   1.000
_cell.length_b   1.000
_cell.length_c   1.000
_cell.angle_alpha   90.00
_cell.angle_beta   90.00
_cell.angle_gamma   90.00
#
_symmetry.space_group_name_H-M   'P 1'
#
loop_
_entity.id
_entity.type
_entity.pdbx_description
1 polymer ?
#
loop_
_entity_poly.entity_id
_entity_poly.type
_entity_poly.pdbx_seq_one_letter_code
_entity_poly.pdbx_strand_id
1 'polypeptide(L)'
;VLILLCATLTYKNARAQEFDFHRRWALRLFALGISSWLYRVEYSLWGLLNGGLVGHNFETWDGSFDYVMDFFFYIPTLLVCELYIRRPAFAHKLFILLAPALATGCLIALFQWWLPMFSMF
;
A
#
# COMPACT_ATOMS: atom_id res chain seq x y z
N VAL A 1 -12.20 2.58 9.17
CA VAL A 1 -13.37 1.66 9.11
C VAL A 1 -13.01 0.29 8.51
N LEU A 2 -12.44 0.21 7.29
CA LEU A 2 -12.12 -1.07 6.63
C LEU A 2 -11.20 -1.99 7.45
N ILE A 3 -10.20 -1.43 8.14
CA ILE A 3 -9.30 -2.19 9.03
C ILE A 3 -10.10 -2.91 10.12
N LEU A 4 -11.01 -2.20 10.81
CA LEU A 4 -11.83 -2.78 11.87
C LEU A 4 -12.71 -3.92 11.32
N LEU A 5 -13.36 -3.69 10.18
CA LEU A 5 -14.18 -4.72 9.52
C LEU A 5 -13.34 -5.97 9.19
N CYS A 6 -12.18 -5.79 8.57
CA CYS A 6 -11.30 -6.91 8.20
C CYS A 6 -10.78 -7.62 9.45
N ALA A 7 -10.41 -6.89 10.51
CA ALA A 7 -9.95 -7.46 11.78
C ALA A 7 -11.05 -8.29 12.46
N THR A 8 -12.27 -7.75 12.57
CA THR A 8 -13.41 -8.46 13.17
C THR A 8 -13.73 -9.73 12.40
N LEU A 9 -13.76 -9.69 11.06
CA LEU A 9 -14.03 -10.88 10.25
C LEU A 9 -12.88 -11.89 10.27
N THR A 10 -11.64 -11.43 10.33
CA THR A 10 -10.48 -12.30 10.51
C THR A 10 -10.57 -13.08 11.82
N TYR A 11 -10.90 -12.40 12.92
CA TYR A 11 -11.08 -13.01 14.25
C TYR A 11 -12.30 -13.95 14.30
N LYS A 12 -13.45 -13.51 13.77
CA LYS A 12 -14.68 -14.31 13.77
C LYS A 12 -14.48 -15.65 13.06
N ASN A 13 -13.85 -15.63 11.88
CA ASN A 13 -13.63 -16.84 11.09
C ASN A 13 -12.53 -17.73 11.68
N ALA A 14 -11.50 -17.16 12.34
CA ALA A 14 -10.53 -17.94 13.11
C ALA A 14 -11.22 -18.73 14.24
N ARG A 15 -12.13 -18.07 14.96
CA ARG A 15 -12.91 -18.70 16.03
C ARG A 15 -13.88 -19.77 15.53
N ALA A 16 -14.43 -19.62 14.33
CA ALA A 16 -15.29 -20.62 13.70
C ALA A 16 -14.50 -21.78 13.06
N GLN A 17 -13.17 -21.77 13.14
CA GLN A 17 -12.26 -22.69 12.43
C GLN A 17 -12.45 -22.70 10.90
N GLU A 18 -13.00 -21.61 10.34
CA GLU A 18 -13.17 -21.42 8.91
C GLU A 18 -11.90 -20.78 8.31
N PHE A 19 -10.84 -21.57 8.19
CA PHE A 19 -9.52 -21.08 7.79
C PHE A 19 -9.48 -20.46 6.39
N ASP A 20 -10.31 -20.93 5.47
CA ASP A 20 -10.42 -20.35 4.13
C ASP A 20 -10.92 -18.91 4.16
N PHE A 21 -11.96 -18.64 4.94
CA PHE A 21 -12.49 -17.28 5.11
C PHE A 21 -11.54 -16.43 5.95
N HIS A 22 -10.97 -17.00 7.02
CA HIS A 22 -9.95 -16.33 7.82
C HIS A 22 -8.80 -15.80 6.95
N ARG A 23 -8.19 -16.66 6.10
CA ARG A 23 -7.07 -16.28 5.24
C ARG A 23 -7.44 -15.13 4.30
N ARG A 24 -8.64 -15.16 3.72
CA ARG A 24 -9.12 -14.10 2.82
C ARG A 24 -9.24 -12.75 3.53
N TRP A 25 -9.78 -12.71 4.75
CA TRP A 25 -9.89 -11.47 5.52
C TRP A 25 -8.55 -11.01 6.10
N ALA A 26 -7.69 -11.95 6.50
CA ALA A 26 -6.34 -11.67 6.97
C ALA A 26 -5.48 -11.00 5.89
N LEU A 27 -5.57 -11.50 4.64
CA LEU A 27 -4.88 -10.89 3.50
C LEU A 27 -5.34 -9.45 3.25
N ARG A 28 -6.65 -9.17 3.34
CA ARG A 28 -7.18 -7.81 3.19
C ARG A 28 -6.73 -6.90 4.33
N LEU A 29 -6.69 -7.42 5.56
CA LEU A 29 -6.18 -6.69 6.71
C LEU A 29 -4.69 -6.33 6.55
N PHE A 30 -3.88 -7.30 6.11
CA PHE A 30 -2.47 -7.09 5.83
C PHE A 30 -2.27 -6.05 4.73
N ALA A 31 -3.02 -6.16 3.61
CA ALA A 31 -2.99 -5.20 2.51
C ALA A 31 -3.27 -3.77 3.01
N LEU A 32 -4.33 -3.57 3.80
CA LEU A 32 -4.65 -2.25 4.37
C LEU A 32 -3.57 -1.73 5.34
N GLY A 33 -2.91 -2.61 6.07
CA GLY A 33 -1.82 -2.24 6.98
C GLY A 33 -0.58 -1.75 6.24
N ILE A 34 -0.14 -2.51 5.25
CA ILE A 34 1.07 -2.19 4.46
C ILE A 34 0.85 -0.98 3.55
N SER A 35 -0.38 -0.69 3.15
CA SER A 35 -0.76 0.49 2.37
C SER A 35 -0.29 1.81 2.97
N SER A 36 -0.27 1.95 4.30
CA SER A 36 0.21 3.19 4.95
C SER A 36 1.70 3.45 4.73
N TRP A 37 2.49 2.39 4.54
CA TRP A 37 3.90 2.48 4.20
C TRP A 37 4.11 2.64 2.69
N LEU A 38 3.35 1.88 1.88
CA LEU A 38 3.35 2.01 0.42
C LEU A 38 3.01 3.42 -0.05
N TYR A 39 2.12 4.11 0.66
CA TYR A 39 1.84 5.52 0.46
C TYR A 39 3.12 6.38 0.35
N ARG A 40 4.11 6.15 1.22
CA ARG A 40 5.39 6.89 1.19
C ARG A 40 6.22 6.56 -0.04
N VAL A 41 6.18 5.30 -0.47
CA VAL A 41 6.85 4.84 -1.69
C VAL A 41 6.20 5.46 -2.94
N GLU A 42 4.87 5.49 -2.99
CA GLU A 42 4.09 6.10 -4.07
C GLU A 42 4.37 7.59 -4.17
N TYR A 43 4.43 8.29 -3.03
CA TYR A 43 4.81 9.70 -2.96
C TYR A 43 6.24 9.95 -3.47
N SER A 44 7.19 9.12 -3.04
CA SER A 44 8.58 9.19 -3.52
C SER A 44 8.70 8.93 -5.03
N LEU A 45 7.93 7.98 -5.56
CA LEU A 45 7.91 7.68 -6.99
C LEU A 45 7.29 8.82 -7.79
N TRP A 46 6.20 9.42 -7.31
CA TRP A 46 5.56 10.57 -7.95
C TRP A 46 6.49 11.77 -8.03
N GLY A 47 7.20 12.06 -6.93
CA GLY A 47 8.21 13.12 -6.89
C GLY A 47 9.33 12.89 -7.90
N LEU A 48 9.80 11.65 -8.04
CA LEU A 48 10.84 11.31 -9.03
C LEU A 48 10.35 11.44 -10.47
N LEU A 49 9.16 10.93 -10.78
CA LEU A 49 8.61 10.93 -12.14
C LEU A 49 8.30 12.33 -12.66
N ASN A 50 7.86 13.24 -11.78
CA ASN A 50 7.48 14.61 -12.17
C ASN A 50 8.57 15.65 -11.88
N GLY A 51 9.73 15.24 -11.36
CA GLY A 51 10.80 16.17 -10.96
C GLY A 51 10.45 17.07 -9.76
N GLY A 52 9.50 16.63 -8.93
CA GLY A 52 8.93 17.36 -7.81
C GLY A 52 7.52 16.85 -7.46
N LEU A 53 6.99 17.25 -6.31
CA LEU A 53 5.62 16.90 -5.88
C LEU A 53 4.60 17.79 -6.60
N VAL A 54 4.49 17.64 -7.91
CA VAL A 54 3.57 18.41 -8.76
C VAL A 54 2.13 18.13 -8.32
N GLY A 55 1.39 19.19 -7.97
CA GLY A 55 0.00 19.11 -7.51
C GLY A 55 -0.18 18.83 -6.02
N HIS A 56 0.92 18.72 -5.26
CA HIS A 56 0.92 18.70 -3.79
C HIS A 56 1.08 20.13 -3.26
N ASN A 57 0.31 20.50 -2.24
CA ASN A 57 0.40 21.81 -1.63
C ASN A 57 0.96 21.68 -0.20
N PHE A 58 2.24 22.03 -0.01
CA PHE A 58 2.95 21.81 1.26
C PHE A 58 2.39 22.65 2.43
N GLU A 59 1.67 23.75 2.17
CA GLU A 59 1.14 24.64 3.20
C GLU A 59 -0.26 24.23 3.68
N THR A 60 -1.14 23.78 2.77
CA THR A 60 -2.55 23.48 3.09
C THR A 60 -2.96 22.03 2.89
N TRP A 61 -2.14 21.19 2.24
CA TRP A 61 -2.49 19.79 1.92
C TRP A 61 -3.78 19.63 1.09
N ASP A 62 -4.21 20.70 0.40
CA ASP A 62 -5.40 20.74 -0.47
C ASP A 62 -5.05 20.53 -1.95
N GLY A 63 -3.92 19.90 -2.24
CA GLY A 63 -3.52 19.60 -3.60
C GLY A 63 -4.50 18.64 -4.27
N SER A 64 -4.83 18.86 -5.54
CA SER A 64 -5.64 17.88 -6.31
C SER A 64 -5.03 16.47 -6.30
N PHE A 65 -3.70 16.37 -6.15
CA PHE A 65 -2.98 15.12 -5.99
C PHE A 65 -3.21 14.47 -4.61
N ASP A 66 -3.31 15.27 -3.55
CA ASP A 66 -3.53 14.82 -2.18
C ASP A 66 -4.89 14.12 -2.05
N TYR A 67 -5.94 14.71 -2.62
CA TYR A 67 -7.28 14.12 -2.68
C TYR A 67 -7.32 12.80 -3.46
N VAL A 68 -6.53 12.65 -4.53
CA VAL A 68 -6.42 11.37 -5.25
C VAL A 68 -5.71 10.34 -4.39
N MET A 69 -4.65 10.76 -3.72
CA MET A 69 -3.81 9.92 -2.89
C MET A 69 -4.52 9.36 -1.65
N ASP A 70 -5.48 10.09 -1.08
CA ASP A 70 -6.36 9.62 0.00
C ASP A 70 -7.11 8.32 -0.34
N PHE A 71 -7.37 8.06 -1.63
CA PHE A 71 -7.98 6.82 -2.09
C PHE A 71 -6.96 5.88 -2.69
N PHE A 72 -5.97 6.44 -3.38
CA PHE A 72 -4.96 5.67 -4.09
C PHE A 72 -4.04 4.89 -3.15
N PHE A 73 -3.87 5.26 -1.89
CA PHE A 73 -2.97 4.53 -0.99
C PHE A 73 -3.43 3.09 -0.68
N TYR A 74 -4.74 2.82 -0.66
CA TYR A 74 -5.26 1.49 -0.27
C TYR A 74 -6.00 0.75 -1.39
N ILE A 75 -6.57 1.44 -2.38
CA ILE A 75 -7.34 0.80 -3.45
C ILE A 75 -6.47 -0.14 -4.30
N PRO A 76 -5.29 0.27 -4.82
CA PRO A 76 -4.43 -0.59 -5.62
C PRO A 76 -3.92 -1.80 -4.83
N THR A 77 -3.50 -1.58 -3.58
CA THR A 77 -3.03 -2.67 -2.70
C THR A 77 -4.16 -3.68 -2.43
N LEU A 78 -5.37 -3.21 -2.17
CA LEU A 78 -6.54 -4.05 -1.95
C LEU A 78 -6.96 -4.78 -3.24
N LEU A 79 -6.84 -4.13 -4.40
CA LEU A 79 -7.13 -4.73 -5.71
C LEU A 79 -6.15 -5.88 -6.00
N VAL A 80 -4.86 -5.69 -5.77
CA VAL A 80 -3.85 -6.75 -5.90
C VAL A 80 -4.17 -7.91 -4.94
N CYS A 81 -4.57 -7.61 -3.70
CA CYS A 81 -5.01 -8.63 -2.74
C CYS A 81 -6.23 -9.41 -3.26
N GLU A 82 -7.24 -8.73 -3.81
CA GLU A 82 -8.44 -9.39 -4.33
C GLU A 82 -8.14 -10.23 -5.56
N LEU A 83 -7.26 -9.75 -6.45
CA LEU A 83 -6.77 -10.50 -7.60
C LEU A 83 -6.00 -11.75 -7.15
N TYR A 84 -5.19 -11.67 -6.10
CA TYR A 84 -4.50 -12.82 -5.54
C TYR A 84 -5.47 -13.86 -4.97
N ILE A 85 -6.53 -13.41 -4.29
CA ILE A 85 -7.56 -14.29 -3.74
C ILE A 85 -8.36 -14.98 -4.85
N ARG A 86 -8.72 -14.27 -5.93
CA ARG A 86 -9.60 -14.79 -6.99
C ARG A 86 -8.86 -15.49 -8.13
N ARG A 87 -7.65 -15.04 -8.46
CA ARG A 87 -6.86 -15.49 -9.62
C ARG A 87 -5.37 -15.55 -9.26
N PRO A 88 -4.94 -16.50 -8.41
CA PRO A 88 -3.58 -16.57 -7.88
C PRO A 88 -2.51 -16.68 -8.97
N ALA A 89 -2.76 -17.43 -10.04
CA ALA A 89 -1.81 -17.58 -11.16
C ALA A 89 -1.57 -16.26 -11.93
N PHE A 90 -2.60 -15.43 -12.08
CA PHE A 90 -2.47 -14.12 -12.70
C PHE A 90 -1.77 -13.13 -11.76
N ALA A 91 -2.18 -13.12 -10.49
CA ALA A 91 -1.56 -12.27 -9.48
C ALA A 91 -0.08 -12.55 -9.28
N HIS A 92 0.34 -13.82 -9.36
CA HIS A 92 1.75 -14.19 -9.27
C HIS A 92 2.58 -13.62 -10.44
N LYS A 93 2.06 -13.70 -11.67
CA LYS A 93 2.71 -13.09 -12.85
C LYS A 93 2.79 -11.57 -12.73
N LEU A 94 1.70 -10.93 -12.29
CA LEU A 94 1.65 -9.49 -12.06
C LEU A 94 2.62 -9.07 -10.96
N PHE A 95 2.73 -9.84 -9.88
CA PHE A 95 3.69 -9.58 -8.81
C PHE A 95 5.13 -9.67 -9.31
N ILE A 96 5.48 -10.70 -10.09
CA ILE A 96 6.81 -10.82 -10.69
C ILE A 96 7.13 -9.61 -11.60
N LEU A 97 6.15 -9.17 -12.39
CA LEU A 97 6.30 -8.02 -13.28
C LEU A 97 6.49 -6.70 -12.53
N LEU A 98 5.75 -6.51 -11.43
CA LEU A 98 5.75 -5.27 -10.64
C LEU A 98 6.82 -5.24 -9.55
N ALA A 99 7.36 -6.39 -9.14
CA ALA A 99 8.41 -6.53 -8.13
C ALA A 99 9.61 -5.60 -8.33
N PRO A 100 10.20 -5.45 -9.54
CA PRO A 100 11.32 -4.52 -9.74
C PRO A 100 10.92 -3.07 -9.49
N ALA A 101 9.75 -2.62 -9.95
CA ALA A 101 9.27 -1.26 -9.73
C ALA A 101 9.02 -0.98 -8.23
N LEU A 102 8.46 -1.96 -7.51
CA LEU A 102 8.29 -1.90 -6.06
C LEU A 102 9.64 -1.86 -5.34
N ALA A 103 10.61 -2.69 -5.74
CA ALA A 103 11.94 -2.70 -5.14
C ALA A 103 12.69 -1.36 -5.33
N THR A 104 12.60 -0.78 -6.53
CA THR A 104 13.15 0.56 -6.81
C THR A 104 12.47 1.61 -5.94
N GLY A 105 11.14 1.57 -5.83
CA GLY A 105 10.38 2.46 -4.94
C GLY A 105 10.78 2.31 -3.46
N CYS A 106 10.95 1.08 -2.96
CA CYS A 106 11.40 0.80 -1.60
C CYS A 106 12.79 1.40 -1.32
N LEU A 107 13.74 1.24 -2.25
CA LEU A 107 15.09 1.80 -2.13
C LEU A 107 15.08 3.34 -2.11
N ILE A 108 14.27 3.96 -2.96
CA ILE A 108 14.11 5.42 -3.00
C ILE A 108 13.47 5.91 -1.69
N ALA A 109 12.43 5.24 -1.20
CA ALA A 109 11.77 5.64 0.04
C ALA A 109 12.69 5.52 1.26
N LEU A 110 13.51 4.46 1.33
CA LEU A 110 14.56 4.36 2.34
C LEU A 110 15.56 5.52 2.24
N PHE A 111 15.97 5.88 1.02
CA PHE A 111 16.91 6.99 0.80
C PHE A 111 16.31 8.38 1.08
N GLN A 112 15.06 8.61 0.72
CA GLN A 112 14.39 9.92 0.87
C GLN A 112 13.93 10.16 2.30
N TRP A 113 13.41 9.14 3.00
CA TRP A 113 12.77 9.32 4.30
C TRP A 113 13.63 8.92 5.49
N TRP A 114 14.57 7.97 5.35
CA TRP A 114 15.38 7.49 6.48
C TRP A 114 16.78 8.10 6.54
N LEU A 115 17.39 8.41 5.40
CA LEU A 115 18.72 9.04 5.35
C LEU A 115 18.79 10.43 6.03
N PRO A 116 17.77 11.30 5.91
CA PRO A 116 17.71 12.56 6.67
C PRO A 116 17.68 12.33 8.18
N MET A 117 17.06 11.23 8.63
CA MET A 117 16.98 10.89 10.06
C MET A 117 18.35 10.49 10.64
N PHE A 118 19.23 9.88 9.83
CA PHE A 118 20.59 9.55 10.25
C PHE A 118 21.58 10.72 10.13
N SER A 119 21.31 11.69 9.25
CA SER A 119 22.16 12.90 9.12
C SER A 119 21.97 13.93 10.23
N MET A 120 21.02 13.71 11.15
CA MET A 120 20.74 14.57 12.30
C MET A 120 21.47 14.13 13.59
N PHE A 121 22.33 13.10 13.51
CA PHE A 121 23.19 12.61 14.60
C PHE A 121 24.66 12.71 14.20
#